data_AF-A0A2S8BLL7-F1
#
_entry.id   AF-A0A2S8BLL7-F1
#
_cell.length_a   1.000
_cell.length_b   1.000
_cell.length_c   1.000
_cell.angle_alpha   90.00
_cell.angle_beta   90.00
_cell.angle_gamma   90.00
#
_symmetry.space_group_name_H-M   'P 1'
#
loop_
_entity.id
_entity.type
_entity.pdbx_description
1 polymer ?
#
loop_
_entity_poly.entity_id
_entity_poly.type
_entity_poly.pdbx_seq_one_letter_code
_entity_poly.pdbx_strand_id
1 'polypeptide(L)'
;MDLPQLIKMGVPREGDAASMLSGDNTAYSVLVSRYMLAVQADRGGLVLDNAEAALRTACLTGVGTTALSNGVSTGTGHSVALTAGDLDEAVSGLLTNGLAASDINGETVPAGFSRIDAFRTGVLGDVDRCIARFS
;
A
#
# COMPACT_ATOMS: atom_id res chain seq x y z
N MET A 1 -1.11 2.32 14.74
CA MET A 1 -2.03 1.73 13.74
C MET A 1 -3.28 1.28 14.46
N ASP A 2 -4.47 1.63 13.96
CA ASP A 2 -5.75 1.23 14.55
C ASP A 2 -6.25 -0.05 13.86
N LEU A 3 -6.00 -1.20 14.50
CA LEU A 3 -6.34 -2.50 13.96
C LEU A 3 -7.86 -2.71 13.81
N PRO A 4 -8.72 -2.34 14.79
CA PRO A 4 -10.17 -2.36 14.58
C PRO A 4 -10.67 -1.59 13.37
N GLN A 5 -10.09 -0.42 13.05
CA GLN A 5 -10.46 0.33 11.84
C GLN A 5 -9.99 -0.38 10.57
N LEU A 6 -8.81 -0.98 10.56
CA LEU A 6 -8.33 -1.77 9.42
C LEU A 6 -9.21 -3.00 9.17
N ILE A 7 -9.66 -3.69 10.21
CA ILE A 7 -10.60 -4.81 10.07
C ILE A 7 -11.88 -4.34 9.37
N LYS A 8 -12.45 -3.20 9.80
CA LYS A 8 -13.65 -2.64 9.16
C LYS A 8 -13.41 -2.23 7.70
N MET A 9 -12.24 -1.66 7.42
CA MET A 9 -11.82 -1.26 6.07
C MET A 9 -11.67 -2.45 5.13
N GLY A 10 -11.21 -3.60 5.67
CA GLY A 10 -10.97 -4.82 4.91
C GLY A 10 -12.22 -5.64 4.59
N VAL A 11 -13.40 -5.23 5.09
CA VAL A 11 -14.66 -5.92 4.78
C VAL A 11 -15.17 -5.44 3.42
N PRO A 12 -15.37 -6.32 2.43
CA PRO A 12 -15.97 -5.95 1.16
C PRO A 12 -17.33 -5.30 1.37
N ARG A 13 -17.59 -4.20 0.66
CA ARG A 13 -18.86 -3.48 0.76
C ARG A 13 -19.85 -4.01 -0.27
N GLU A 14 -21.03 -4.43 0.18
CA GLU A 14 -22.15 -4.73 -0.72
C GLU A 14 -22.76 -3.44 -1.28
N GLY A 15 -23.08 -3.41 -2.58
CA GLY A 15 -23.60 -2.20 -3.23
C GLY A 15 -23.22 -2.04 -4.71
N ASP A 16 -22.97 -0.79 -5.11
CA ASP A 16 -22.65 -0.40 -6.49
C ASP A 16 -21.22 -0.77 -6.91
N ALA A 17 -20.87 -0.49 -8.17
CA ALA A 17 -19.55 -0.83 -8.71
C ALA A 17 -18.37 -0.23 -7.92
N ALA A 18 -18.55 0.87 -7.19
CA ALA A 18 -17.49 1.45 -6.35
C ALA A 18 -17.32 0.67 -5.04
N SER A 19 -18.39 0.05 -4.53
CA SER A 19 -18.33 -0.82 -3.35
C SER A 19 -17.60 -2.14 -3.64
N MET A 20 -17.69 -2.62 -4.89
CA MET A 20 -16.98 -3.82 -5.38
C MET A 20 -15.46 -3.64 -5.47
N LEU A 21 -14.94 -2.41 -5.39
CA LEU A 21 -13.50 -2.10 -5.41
C LEU A 21 -12.95 -1.87 -3.99
N SER A 22 -13.57 -2.48 -2.99
CA SER A 22 -13.12 -2.46 -1.60
C SER A 22 -13.16 -3.86 -1.01
N GLY A 23 -12.19 -4.18 -0.16
CA GLY A 23 -11.97 -5.54 0.35
C GLY A 23 -10.71 -5.62 1.18
N ASP A 24 -10.21 -6.83 1.38
CA ASP A 24 -9.11 -7.08 2.32
C ASP A 24 -7.83 -6.35 1.92
N ASN A 25 -7.53 -6.21 0.62
CA ASN A 25 -6.35 -5.51 0.16
C ASN A 25 -6.48 -3.98 0.24
N THR A 26 -7.70 -3.45 0.43
CA THR A 26 -7.88 -2.06 0.87
C THR A 26 -7.23 -1.83 2.24
N ALA A 27 -7.31 -2.81 3.15
CA ALA A 27 -6.68 -2.74 4.46
C ALA A 27 -5.23 -3.25 4.45
N TYR A 28 -4.93 -4.34 3.74
CA TYR A 28 -3.57 -4.88 3.69
C TYR A 28 -2.60 -3.91 3.04
N SER A 29 -2.98 -3.20 1.97
CA SER A 29 -2.11 -2.17 1.38
C SER A 29 -1.74 -1.07 2.38
N VAL A 30 -2.64 -0.69 3.30
CA VAL A 30 -2.33 0.24 4.40
C VAL A 30 -1.40 -0.38 5.43
N LEU A 31 -1.62 -1.65 5.81
CA LEU A 31 -0.72 -2.37 6.71
C LEU A 31 0.70 -2.46 6.13
N VAL A 32 0.80 -2.85 4.87
CA VAL A 32 2.06 -2.93 4.11
C VAL A 32 2.73 -1.57 4.06
N SER A 33 1.99 -0.48 3.81
CA SER A 33 2.56 0.87 3.75
C SER A 33 3.21 1.30 5.07
N ARG A 34 2.60 0.97 6.20
CA ARG A 34 3.20 1.25 7.53
C ARG A 34 4.43 0.42 7.80
N TYR A 35 4.45 -0.84 7.37
CA TYR A 35 5.66 -1.66 7.45
C TYR A 35 6.76 -1.12 6.55
N MET A 36 6.45 -0.68 5.33
CA MET A 36 7.42 -0.07 4.41
C MET A 36 7.98 1.26 4.90
N LEU A 37 7.21 2.05 5.67
CA LEU A 37 7.74 3.23 6.38
C LEU A 37 8.79 2.84 7.43
N ALA A 38 8.56 1.75 8.17
CA ALA A 38 9.55 1.24 9.12
C ALA A 38 10.82 0.74 8.41
N VAL A 39 10.68 0.08 7.26
CA VAL A 39 11.83 -0.33 6.42
C VAL A 39 12.62 0.87 5.91
N GLN A 40 11.94 1.94 5.47
CA GLN A 40 12.61 3.18 5.06
C GLN A 40 13.37 3.83 6.23
N ALA A 41 12.78 3.84 7.42
CA ALA A 41 13.41 4.36 8.64
C ALA A 41 14.67 3.57 9.01
N ASP A 42 14.59 2.24 8.98
CA ASP A 42 15.71 1.33 9.31
C ASP A 42 16.89 1.45 8.34
N ARG A 43 16.60 1.70 7.05
CA ARG A 43 17.66 1.94 6.05
C ARG A 43 18.51 3.17 6.37
N GLY A 44 17.94 4.16 7.06
CA GLY A 44 18.60 5.42 7.44
C GLY A 44 18.82 6.36 6.25
N GLY A 45 18.98 7.66 6.56
CA GLY A 45 19.29 8.69 5.56
C GLY A 45 18.13 9.07 4.63
N LEU A 46 16.93 8.56 4.87
CA LEU A 46 15.72 8.89 4.11
C LEU A 46 14.83 9.84 4.90
N VAL A 47 14.35 10.92 4.28
CA VAL A 47 13.32 11.81 4.83
C VAL A 47 11.98 11.07 4.83
N LEU A 48 11.23 11.07 5.92
CA LEU A 48 9.99 10.28 6.07
C LEU A 48 8.71 11.10 6.17
N ASP A 49 8.84 12.42 6.21
CA ASP A 49 7.79 13.40 6.51
C ASP A 49 7.62 14.42 5.39
N ASN A 50 7.66 13.96 4.14
CA ASN A 50 7.44 14.80 2.97
C ASN A 50 6.68 14.06 1.85
N ALA A 51 6.34 14.81 0.80
CA ALA A 51 5.66 14.28 -0.39
C ALA A 51 6.43 13.13 -1.08
N GLU A 52 7.75 13.17 -1.09
CA GLU A 52 8.58 12.12 -1.68
C GLU A 52 8.52 10.84 -0.85
N ALA A 53 8.50 10.94 0.48
CA ALA A 53 8.31 9.81 1.39
C ALA A 53 6.94 9.15 1.18
N ALA A 54 5.89 9.95 0.97
CA ALA A 54 4.55 9.45 0.65
C ALA A 54 4.54 8.67 -0.68
N LEU A 55 5.17 9.20 -1.74
CA LEU A 55 5.30 8.53 -3.03
C LEU A 55 6.20 7.29 -2.98
N ARG A 56 7.33 7.36 -2.27
CA ARG A 56 8.20 6.21 -2.02
C ARG A 56 7.45 5.12 -1.28
N THR A 57 6.66 5.48 -0.28
CA THR A 57 5.81 4.54 0.48
C THR A 57 4.77 3.91 -0.44
N ALA A 58 4.14 4.66 -1.33
CA ALA A 58 3.22 4.11 -2.33
C ALA A 58 3.92 3.08 -3.23
N CYS A 59 5.11 3.41 -3.73
CA CYS A 59 5.92 2.51 -4.55
C CYS A 59 6.30 1.23 -3.80
N LEU A 60 6.86 1.36 -2.60
CA LEU A 60 7.23 0.22 -1.78
C LEU A 60 6.01 -0.64 -1.37
N THR A 61 4.84 -0.01 -1.19
CA THR A 61 3.59 -0.74 -0.98
C THR A 61 3.24 -1.59 -2.20
N GLY A 62 3.43 -1.08 -3.42
CA GLY A 62 3.29 -1.87 -4.65
C GLY A 62 4.22 -3.07 -4.72
N VAL A 63 5.49 -2.90 -4.32
CA VAL A 63 6.45 -4.02 -4.22
C VAL A 63 5.94 -5.08 -3.24
N GLY A 64 5.49 -4.65 -2.05
CA GLY A 64 4.94 -5.55 -1.03
C GLY A 64 3.68 -6.27 -1.49
N THR A 65 2.76 -5.58 -2.18
CA THR A 65 1.55 -6.19 -2.75
C THR A 65 1.89 -7.24 -3.81
N THR A 66 2.79 -6.94 -4.76
CA THR A 66 3.21 -7.93 -5.77
C THR A 66 3.90 -9.14 -5.15
N ALA A 67 4.64 -8.97 -4.05
CA ALA A 67 5.29 -10.10 -3.37
C ALA A 67 4.28 -11.16 -2.86
N LEU A 68 3.05 -10.76 -2.55
CA LEU A 68 1.96 -11.67 -2.16
C LEU A 68 1.48 -12.58 -3.31
N SER A 69 1.85 -12.30 -4.56
CA SER A 69 1.55 -13.20 -5.69
C SER A 69 2.21 -14.58 -5.55
N ASN A 70 3.28 -14.68 -4.77
CA ASN A 70 3.95 -15.96 -4.46
C ASN A 70 3.29 -16.71 -3.30
N GLY A 71 2.35 -16.07 -2.58
CA GLY A 71 1.77 -16.55 -1.34
C GLY A 71 2.74 -16.54 -0.15
N VAL A 72 2.21 -16.30 1.05
CA VAL A 72 2.96 -16.32 2.31
C VAL A 72 2.20 -17.18 3.31
N SER A 73 2.87 -18.16 3.91
CA SER A 73 2.31 -18.95 5.02
C SER A 73 2.59 -18.24 6.34
N THR A 74 1.57 -18.09 7.17
CA THR A 74 1.71 -17.55 8.53
C THR A 74 2.07 -18.68 9.51
N GLY A 75 2.69 -18.32 10.64
CA GLY A 75 3.00 -19.27 11.71
C GLY A 75 1.78 -19.93 12.35
N THR A 76 0.56 -19.50 12.01
CA THR A 76 -0.70 -20.08 12.48
C THR A 76 -1.34 -21.03 11.47
N GLY A 77 -0.66 -21.36 10.36
CA GLY A 77 -1.18 -22.26 9.34
C GLY A 77 -2.16 -21.62 8.34
N HIS A 78 -2.30 -20.29 8.34
CA HIS A 78 -3.05 -19.58 7.30
C HIS A 78 -2.13 -19.16 6.17
N SER A 79 -2.67 -18.97 4.97
CA SER A 79 -1.95 -18.39 3.83
C SER A 79 -2.53 -17.04 3.45
N VAL A 80 -1.67 -16.07 3.20
CA VAL A 80 -2.03 -14.78 2.60
C VAL A 80 -1.44 -14.76 1.20
N ALA A 81 -2.27 -14.58 0.19
CA ALA A 81 -1.86 -14.52 -1.20
C ALA A 81 -2.69 -13.48 -1.94
N LEU A 82 -2.10 -12.89 -2.98
CA LEU A 82 -2.79 -11.94 -3.83
C LEU A 82 -3.88 -12.65 -4.63
N THR A 83 -5.10 -12.13 -4.60
CA THR A 83 -6.24 -12.65 -5.37
C THR A 83 -6.65 -11.70 -6.50
N ALA A 84 -7.62 -12.14 -7.32
CA ALA A 84 -8.15 -11.30 -8.38
C ALA A 84 -8.98 -10.16 -7.77
N GLY A 85 -8.68 -8.92 -8.14
CA GLY A 85 -9.34 -7.72 -7.63
C GLY A 85 -8.52 -6.97 -6.58
N ASP A 86 -7.60 -7.64 -5.87
CA ASP A 86 -6.78 -7.00 -4.83
C ASP A 86 -6.02 -5.77 -5.33
N LEU A 87 -5.46 -5.81 -6.54
CA LEU A 87 -4.79 -4.65 -7.14
C LEU A 87 -5.76 -3.48 -7.38
N ASP A 88 -6.99 -3.77 -7.80
CA ASP A 88 -8.02 -2.76 -8.01
C ASP A 88 -8.49 -2.15 -6.68
N GLU A 89 -8.56 -2.96 -5.62
CA GLU A 89 -8.85 -2.50 -4.26
C GLU A 89 -7.77 -1.55 -3.72
N ALA A 90 -6.49 -1.89 -3.91
CA ALA A 90 -5.39 -1.02 -3.54
C ALA A 90 -5.43 0.30 -4.32
N VAL A 91 -5.67 0.25 -5.64
CA VAL A 91 -5.81 1.45 -6.49
C VAL A 91 -7.01 2.29 -6.08
N SER A 92 -8.14 1.67 -5.75
CA SER A 92 -9.32 2.34 -5.21
C SER A 92 -9.02 3.03 -3.88
N GLY A 93 -8.32 2.34 -2.96
CA GLY A 93 -7.84 2.92 -1.70
C GLY A 93 -6.91 4.12 -1.93
N LEU A 94 -5.97 4.01 -2.86
CA LEU A 94 -5.07 5.11 -3.24
C LEU A 94 -5.84 6.34 -3.75
N LEU A 95 -6.94 6.16 -4.47
CA LEU A 95 -7.77 7.25 -4.98
C LEU A 95 -8.68 7.86 -3.92
N THR A 96 -9.29 7.02 -3.08
CA THR A 96 -10.37 7.41 -2.18
C THR A 96 -9.89 7.86 -0.80
N ASN A 97 -8.85 7.23 -0.25
CA ASN A 97 -8.32 7.55 1.09
C ASN A 97 -6.82 7.90 1.09
N GLY A 98 -6.03 7.40 0.14
CA GLY A 98 -4.60 7.69 0.00
C GLY A 98 -3.69 7.13 1.10
N LEU A 99 -4.21 6.32 2.03
CA LEU A 99 -3.47 5.85 3.20
C LEU A 99 -2.33 4.87 2.88
N ALA A 100 -2.42 4.16 1.75
CA ALA A 100 -1.33 3.33 1.24
C ALA A 100 -0.18 4.17 0.63
N ALA A 101 -0.39 5.46 0.40
CA ALA A 101 0.54 6.40 -0.22
C ALA A 101 0.77 7.63 0.66
N SER A 102 0.91 7.44 1.98
CA SER A 102 1.17 8.54 2.89
C SER A 102 2.43 8.35 3.71
N ASP A 103 2.98 9.49 4.13
CA ASP A 103 4.22 9.62 4.89
C ASP A 103 4.03 9.17 6.36
N ILE A 104 5.05 9.42 7.20
CA ILE A 104 5.02 9.06 8.62
C ILE A 104 3.92 9.79 9.41
N ASN A 105 3.52 10.97 8.97
CA ASN A 105 2.46 11.78 9.58
C ASN A 105 1.06 11.43 9.05
N GLY A 106 0.99 10.58 8.03
CA GLY A 106 -0.26 10.23 7.37
C GLY A 106 -0.64 11.19 6.24
N GLU A 107 0.25 12.10 5.85
CA GLU A 107 0.05 13.04 4.75
C GLU A 107 0.42 12.42 3.40
N THR A 108 -0.34 12.76 2.36
CA THR A 108 -0.15 12.24 1.00
C THR A 108 -0.12 13.37 -0.02
N VAL A 109 0.46 13.12 -1.19
CA VAL A 109 0.33 14.03 -2.32
C VAL A 109 -1.15 14.18 -2.74
N PRO A 110 -1.62 15.38 -3.12
CA PRO A 110 -3.00 15.59 -3.56
C PRO A 110 -3.35 14.89 -4.88
N ALA A 111 -2.36 14.72 -5.77
CA ALA A 111 -2.58 14.19 -7.10
C ALA A 111 -2.75 12.66 -7.07
N GLY A 112 -3.99 12.19 -7.29
CA GLY A 112 -4.34 10.77 -7.37
C GLY A 112 -3.48 9.98 -8.36
N PHE A 113 -3.23 10.54 -9.55
CA PHE A 113 -2.40 9.91 -10.57
C PHE A 113 -0.94 9.72 -10.13
N SER A 114 -0.38 10.64 -9.35
CA SER A 114 0.98 10.48 -8.81
C SER A 114 1.07 9.32 -7.84
N ARG A 115 0.04 9.11 -7.01
CA ARG A 115 -0.06 7.97 -6.09
C ARG A 115 -0.14 6.64 -6.86
N ILE A 116 -0.94 6.60 -7.93
CA ILE A 116 -1.07 5.43 -8.81
C ILE A 116 0.23 5.16 -9.57
N ASP A 117 0.88 6.18 -10.15
CA ASP A 117 2.16 6.02 -10.87
C ASP A 117 3.24 5.45 -9.97
N ALA A 118 3.35 5.96 -8.73
CA ALA A 118 4.29 5.46 -7.74
C ALA A 118 3.99 4.02 -7.36
N PHE A 119 2.75 3.70 -6.98
CA PHE A 119 2.34 2.33 -6.65
C PHE A 119 2.60 1.35 -7.81
N ARG A 120 2.19 1.71 -9.04
CA ARG A 120 2.44 0.92 -10.24
C ARG A 120 3.93 0.71 -10.50
N THR A 121 4.77 1.72 -10.25
CA THR A 121 6.22 1.60 -10.38
C THR A 121 6.75 0.47 -9.50
N GLY A 122 6.24 0.35 -8.27
CA GLY A 122 6.60 -0.72 -7.36
C GLY A 122 6.00 -2.07 -7.73
N VAL A 123 4.74 -2.11 -8.15
CA VAL A 123 4.08 -3.35 -8.62
C VAL A 123 4.89 -4.02 -9.73
N LEU A 124 5.48 -3.21 -10.62
CA LEU A 124 6.29 -3.63 -11.77
C LEU A 124 7.80 -3.54 -11.53
N GLY A 125 8.23 -3.41 -10.27
CA GLY A 125 9.60 -3.09 -9.92
C GLY A 125 10.05 -3.76 -8.63
N ASP A 126 11.07 -3.17 -8.02
CA ASP A 126 11.69 -3.63 -6.80
C ASP A 126 11.96 -2.45 -5.85
N VAL A 127 12.49 -2.78 -4.67
CA VAL A 127 12.81 -1.81 -3.63
C VAL A 127 13.79 -0.75 -4.15
N ASP A 128 14.86 -1.15 -4.82
CA ASP A 128 15.91 -0.23 -5.25
C ASP A 128 15.40 0.76 -6.30
N ARG A 129 14.52 0.33 -7.21
CA ARG A 129 13.83 1.22 -8.15
C ARG A 129 12.98 2.26 -7.43
N CYS A 130 12.27 1.87 -6.36
CA CYS A 130 11.48 2.81 -5.56
C CYS A 130 12.37 3.84 -4.85
N ILE A 131 13.48 3.40 -4.25
CA ILE A 131 14.43 4.31 -3.57
C ILE A 131 15.05 5.28 -4.57
N ALA A 132 15.51 4.79 -5.73
CA ALA A 132 16.18 5.63 -6.74
C ALA A 132 15.24 6.66 -7.37
N ARG A 133 13.95 6.35 -7.52
CA ARG A 133 12.97 7.25 -8.13
C ARG A 133 12.40 8.28 -7.17
N PHE A 134 12.31 7.95 -5.87
CA PHE A 134 11.70 8.78 -4.83
C PHE A 134 12.65 8.90 -3.63
N SER A 135 13.78 9.58 -3.83
CA SER A 135 14.87 9.70 -2.84
C SER A 135 14.68 10.87 -1.89
#